data_AF-A0AAV0UL63-F1
#
_entry.id   AF-A0AAV0UL63-F1
#
_cell.length_a   1.000
_cell.length_b   1.000
_cell.length_c   1.000
_cell.angle_alpha   90.00
_cell.angle_beta   90.00
_cell.angle_gamma   90.00
#
_symmetry.space_group_name_H-M   'P 1'
#
loop_
_entity.id
_entity.type
_entity.pdbx_description
1 polymer ?
#
loop_
_entity_poly.entity_id
_entity_poly.type
_entity_poly.pdbx_seq_one_letter_code
_entity_poly.pdbx_strand_id
1 'polypeptide(L)'
;MRLPPSSPRIPPAATSFSSNPPVPHLFRLSDFFYKEIFGVHDIKQSDGVHQERVQNFFVVPVNTEQLFLFGVLLALDSFLYVFTYMPLRILFACGCAVTSGFHTRIFRRTHFYDLMVAVIMAVGTTVLGYVDMSRVYHAIRGQAMIKLYVLFTMIEIFDRLFSSFGQDVLDSLYYTAKYHPRRVTRMFLAFSVAIVYVVLHSLLLFAQVVTLNVAVNSSNTSLLTLLISNNFAELKSSVFKKFEEQNLFQISCSDIVERFKLLTIIGLILLQSSTADVAWGTAMVWVAEMLIDWIKHAFITKFNQIPPTMYSKFITILCRDLTGWKSEDTILDHTHHVSKRLGLMSLPLACVVLRMLSKALADAPIELTSLSGILITVVFFMCLAAFKALLSLVLMIYACKSGRLDDTRPKSPRSARHLESIHQYKF
;
A
#
# COMPACT_ATOMS: atom_id res chain seq x y z
N MET A 1 80.78 -27.70 -49.41
CA MET A 1 80.47 -26.25 -49.42
C MET A 1 79.43 -25.98 -48.34
N ARG A 2 79.84 -25.24 -47.30
CA ARG A 2 79.06 -24.40 -46.35
C ARG A 2 77.66 -24.83 -45.83
N LEU A 3 77.63 -24.89 -44.49
CA LEU A 3 76.64 -24.38 -43.51
C LEU A 3 75.66 -25.37 -42.82
N PRO A 4 75.39 -25.16 -41.50
CA PRO A 4 74.79 -26.11 -40.56
C PRO A 4 73.26 -25.92 -40.40
N PRO A 5 72.55 -26.79 -39.63
CA PRO A 5 71.09 -26.76 -39.57
C PRO A 5 70.53 -25.67 -38.63
N SER A 6 69.43 -25.05 -39.09
CA SER A 6 68.65 -24.03 -38.40
C SER A 6 67.68 -24.62 -37.37
N SER A 7 67.59 -23.94 -36.23
CA SER A 7 66.75 -24.19 -35.06
C SER A 7 65.23 -24.12 -35.29
N PRO A 8 64.41 -24.79 -34.45
CA PRO A 8 63.02 -24.42 -34.22
C PRO A 8 62.88 -23.45 -33.03
N ARG A 9 62.24 -22.29 -33.26
CA ARG A 9 61.84 -21.32 -32.22
C ARG A 9 60.56 -21.78 -31.51
N ILE A 10 60.63 -21.91 -30.19
CA ILE A 10 59.49 -21.98 -29.26
C ILE A 10 59.44 -20.63 -28.51
N PRO A 11 58.30 -19.92 -28.45
CA PRO A 11 58.18 -18.69 -27.65
C PRO A 11 58.01 -19.01 -26.15
N PRO A 12 58.53 -18.16 -25.23
CA PRO A 12 58.59 -18.45 -23.80
C PRO A 12 57.29 -18.12 -23.05
N ALA A 13 57.07 -18.87 -21.97
CA ALA A 13 55.98 -18.71 -21.02
C ALA A 13 56.26 -17.61 -19.97
N ALA A 14 55.18 -16.96 -19.53
CA ALA A 14 54.92 -16.32 -18.25
C ALA A 14 55.83 -15.16 -17.78
N THR A 15 55.26 -13.95 -17.72
CA THR A 15 55.61 -12.92 -16.72
C THR A 15 54.43 -12.72 -15.78
N SER A 16 54.56 -13.26 -14.58
CA SER A 16 53.72 -13.01 -13.41
C SER A 16 53.82 -11.55 -12.98
N PHE A 17 52.69 -10.83 -12.92
CA PHE A 17 52.59 -9.56 -12.21
C PHE A 17 52.77 -9.81 -10.71
N SER A 18 53.94 -9.46 -10.18
CA SER A 18 54.22 -9.41 -8.75
C SER A 18 53.41 -8.27 -8.11
N SER A 19 52.40 -8.61 -7.32
CA SER A 19 51.74 -7.69 -6.39
C SER A 19 52.55 -7.63 -5.10
N ASN A 20 53.47 -6.65 -4.99
CA ASN A 20 54.08 -6.33 -3.71
C ASN A 20 53.01 -5.73 -2.77
N PRO A 21 52.93 -6.13 -1.49
CA PRO A 21 52.08 -5.46 -0.51
C PRO A 21 52.63 -4.05 -0.20
N PRO A 22 51.78 -3.04 0.09
CA PRO A 22 52.27 -1.70 0.41
C PRO A 22 52.94 -1.69 1.79
N VAL A 23 54.13 -1.10 1.84
CA VAL A 23 54.96 -0.91 3.04
C VAL A 23 54.27 0.09 3.98
N PRO A 24 54.25 -0.11 5.32
CA PRO A 24 53.68 0.86 6.25
C PRO A 24 54.56 2.12 6.29
N HIS A 25 54.06 3.23 5.75
CA HIS A 25 54.78 4.51 5.78
C HIS A 25 54.87 5.05 7.21
N LEU A 26 56.10 5.35 7.65
CA LEU A 26 56.38 6.04 8.91
C LEU A 26 55.73 7.44 8.88
N PHE A 27 54.84 7.73 9.82
CA PHE A 27 54.06 8.97 9.85
C PHE A 27 54.99 10.19 10.08
N ARG A 28 55.26 10.99 9.04
CA ARG A 28 56.05 12.23 9.14
C ARG A 28 55.13 13.42 9.38
N LEU A 29 55.39 14.18 10.46
CA LEU A 29 54.66 15.41 10.80
C LEU A 29 54.72 16.48 9.69
N SER A 30 55.83 16.58 8.97
CA SER A 30 55.98 17.49 7.82
C SER A 30 55.02 17.16 6.69
N ASP A 31 54.79 15.87 6.43
CA ASP A 31 53.88 15.43 5.37
C ASP A 31 52.43 15.65 5.77
N PHE A 32 52.11 15.56 7.06
CA PHE A 32 50.81 15.95 7.61
C PHE A 32 50.56 17.45 7.46
N PHE A 33 51.48 18.31 7.89
CA PHE A 33 51.33 19.76 7.72
C PHE A 33 51.28 20.17 6.25
N TYR A 34 52.06 19.54 5.37
CA TYR A 34 52.02 19.80 3.94
C TYR A 34 50.66 19.42 3.33
N LYS A 35 50.10 18.26 3.68
CA LYS A 35 48.76 17.85 3.22
C LYS A 35 47.65 18.76 3.78
N GLU A 36 47.78 19.21 5.03
CA GLU A 36 46.78 20.05 5.70
C GLU A 36 46.81 21.51 5.19
N ILE A 37 48.01 22.09 5.00
CA ILE A 37 48.19 23.49 4.57
C ILE A 37 47.85 23.68 3.09
N PHE A 38 48.25 22.74 2.23
CA PHE A 38 48.04 22.85 0.78
C PHE A 38 46.74 22.19 0.31
N GLY A 39 45.97 21.59 1.22
CA GLY A 39 44.70 20.95 0.88
C GLY A 39 44.82 19.79 -0.12
N VAL A 40 46.03 19.26 -0.33
CA VAL A 40 46.29 18.10 -1.20
C VAL A 40 45.84 16.84 -0.46
N HIS A 41 44.53 16.71 -0.31
CA HIS A 41 43.90 15.46 0.04
C HIS A 41 43.89 14.60 -1.23
N ASP A 42 44.58 13.46 -1.19
CA ASP A 42 44.28 12.36 -2.12
C ASP A 42 42.77 12.16 -2.05
N ILE A 43 42.03 12.35 -3.16
CA ILE A 43 40.57 12.14 -3.21
C ILE A 43 40.34 10.75 -2.63
N LYS A 44 39.86 10.70 -1.38
CA LYS A 44 39.77 9.43 -0.68
C LYS A 44 38.66 8.67 -1.37
N GLN A 45 38.80 7.36 -1.47
CA GLN A 45 37.71 6.49 -1.91
C GLN A 45 36.41 6.71 -1.10
N SER A 46 36.50 7.32 0.10
CA SER A 46 35.35 7.78 0.89
C SER A 46 34.59 8.98 0.32
N ASP A 47 35.23 9.88 -0.45
CA ASP A 47 34.57 11.06 -1.03
C ASP A 47 33.56 10.65 -2.10
N GLY A 48 33.87 9.59 -2.86
CA GLY A 48 32.93 8.94 -3.77
C GLY A 48 31.69 8.39 -3.05
N VAL A 49 31.85 7.86 -1.83
CA VAL A 49 30.72 7.36 -1.01
C VAL A 49 29.83 8.51 -0.55
N HIS A 50 30.38 9.67 -0.23
CA HIS A 50 29.60 10.86 0.12
C HIS A 50 28.84 11.41 -1.09
N GLN A 51 29.46 11.44 -2.27
CA GLN A 51 28.82 11.85 -3.51
C GLN A 51 27.69 10.88 -3.92
N GLU A 52 27.93 9.56 -3.81
CA GLU A 52 26.93 8.53 -4.10
C GLU A 52 25.72 8.66 -3.16
N ARG A 53 25.93 9.00 -1.88
CA ARG A 53 24.83 9.24 -0.93
C ARG A 53 23.98 10.45 -1.30
N VAL A 54 24.58 11.53 -1.80
CA VAL A 54 23.84 12.71 -2.26
C VAL A 54 23.06 12.39 -3.54
N GLN A 55 23.67 11.69 -4.50
CA GLN A 55 22.99 11.26 -5.72
C GLN A 55 21.82 10.31 -5.40
N ASN A 56 22.04 9.34 -4.51
CA ASN A 56 20.99 8.44 -4.03
C ASN A 56 19.82 9.21 -3.41
N PHE A 57 20.09 10.27 -2.64
CA PHE A 57 19.03 11.10 -2.04
C PHE A 57 18.06 11.70 -3.08
N PHE A 58 18.56 12.12 -4.25
CA PHE A 58 17.72 12.65 -5.33
C PHE A 58 17.05 11.57 -6.18
N VAL A 59 17.59 10.35 -6.21
CA VAL A 59 17.00 9.20 -6.94
C VAL A 59 15.88 8.54 -6.13
N VAL A 60 15.93 8.62 -4.80
CA VAL A 60 14.92 7.99 -3.91
C VAL A 60 13.48 8.37 -4.29
N PRO A 61 13.10 9.65 -4.48
CA PRO A 61 11.74 10.04 -4.84
C PRO A 61 11.19 9.31 -6.08
N VAL A 62 12.01 9.15 -7.11
CA VAL A 62 11.59 8.46 -8.35
C VAL A 62 11.34 6.97 -8.09
N ASN A 63 12.24 6.32 -7.34
CA ASN A 63 12.10 4.90 -7.03
C ASN A 63 10.93 4.62 -6.06
N THR A 64 10.70 5.52 -5.09
CA THR A 64 9.55 5.44 -4.18
C THR A 64 8.25 5.67 -4.93
N GLU A 65 8.21 6.63 -5.86
CA GLU A 65 7.00 6.95 -6.61
C GLU A 65 6.57 5.79 -7.51
N GLN A 66 7.52 5.06 -8.11
CA GLN A 66 7.21 3.83 -8.85
C GLN A 66 6.54 2.76 -7.97
N LEU A 67 7.03 2.58 -6.74
CA LEU A 67 6.42 1.67 -5.78
C LEU A 67 5.03 2.16 -5.36
N PHE A 68 4.91 3.44 -5.04
CA PHE A 68 3.67 4.04 -4.56
C PHE A 68 2.58 4.02 -5.62
N LEU A 69 2.88 4.40 -6.85
CA LEU A 69 1.93 4.33 -7.95
C LEU A 69 1.44 2.90 -8.18
N PHE A 70 2.36 1.93 -8.21
CA PHE A 70 2.00 0.52 -8.35
C PHE A 70 1.13 0.03 -7.17
N GLY A 71 1.49 0.39 -5.95
CA GLY A 71 0.74 0.06 -4.73
C GLY A 71 -0.66 0.67 -4.69
N VAL A 72 -0.81 1.94 -5.08
CA VAL A 72 -2.11 2.63 -5.14
C VAL A 72 -3.02 1.97 -6.18
N LEU A 73 -2.49 1.54 -7.33
CA LEU A 73 -3.27 0.79 -8.32
C LEU A 73 -3.70 -0.60 -7.81
N LEU A 74 -2.85 -1.29 -7.04
CA LEU A 74 -3.23 -2.54 -6.36
C LEU A 74 -4.32 -2.33 -5.30
N ALA A 75 -4.22 -1.25 -4.52
CA ALA A 75 -5.23 -0.86 -3.56
C ALA A 75 -6.56 -0.54 -4.25
N LEU A 76 -6.52 0.18 -5.39
CA LEU A 76 -7.68 0.46 -6.23
C LEU A 76 -8.33 -0.81 -6.77
N ASP A 77 -7.57 -1.76 -7.32
CA ASP A 77 -8.11 -3.06 -7.79
C ASP A 77 -8.82 -3.81 -6.66
N SER A 78 -8.20 -3.86 -5.48
CA SER A 78 -8.74 -4.50 -4.29
C SER A 78 -9.98 -3.80 -3.76
N PHE A 79 -10.04 -2.47 -3.85
CA PHE A 79 -11.19 -1.68 -3.42
C PHE A 79 -12.37 -1.81 -4.39
N LEU A 80 -12.10 -1.77 -5.71
CA LEU A 80 -13.12 -1.94 -6.75
C LEU A 80 -13.79 -3.31 -6.69
N TYR A 81 -13.11 -4.34 -6.19
CA TYR A 81 -13.72 -5.64 -5.91
C TYR A 81 -14.98 -5.53 -5.02
N VAL A 82 -14.97 -4.63 -4.03
CA VAL A 82 -16.10 -4.42 -3.10
C VAL A 82 -17.33 -3.87 -3.82
N PHE A 83 -17.16 -3.11 -4.91
CA PHE A 83 -18.26 -2.52 -5.68
C PHE A 83 -18.69 -3.32 -6.90
N THR A 84 -17.90 -4.32 -7.32
CA THR A 84 -18.13 -5.05 -8.58
C THR A 84 -18.40 -6.54 -8.31
N TYR A 85 -17.36 -7.31 -8.00
CA TYR A 85 -17.47 -8.76 -7.82
C TYR A 85 -18.18 -9.15 -6.53
N MET A 86 -18.02 -8.38 -5.44
CA MET A 86 -18.67 -8.69 -4.17
C MET A 86 -20.21 -8.63 -4.28
N PRO A 87 -20.84 -7.58 -4.85
CA PRO A 87 -22.28 -7.57 -5.12
C PRO A 87 -22.74 -8.74 -5.99
N LEU A 88 -22.02 -9.07 -7.07
CA LEU A 88 -22.34 -10.21 -7.93
C LEU A 88 -22.32 -11.54 -7.15
N ARG A 89 -21.34 -11.72 -6.26
CA ARG A 89 -21.26 -12.90 -5.40
C ARG A 89 -22.39 -12.96 -4.39
N ILE A 90 -22.79 -11.84 -3.82
CA ILE A 90 -23.93 -11.75 -2.91
C ILE A 90 -25.23 -12.09 -3.64
N LEU A 91 -25.43 -11.55 -4.85
CA LEU A 91 -26.60 -11.88 -5.68
C LEU A 91 -26.65 -13.39 -6.01
N PHE A 92 -25.52 -13.97 -6.40
CA PHE A 92 -25.42 -15.41 -6.65
C PHE A 92 -25.67 -16.24 -5.36
N ALA A 93 -25.10 -15.82 -4.23
CA ALA A 93 -25.34 -16.45 -2.93
C ALA A 93 -26.82 -16.43 -2.52
N CYS A 94 -27.52 -15.31 -2.74
CA CYS A 94 -28.95 -15.19 -2.52
C CYS A 94 -29.75 -16.13 -3.43
N GLY A 95 -29.41 -16.21 -4.73
CA GLY A 95 -30.04 -17.15 -5.66
C GLY A 95 -29.85 -18.61 -5.25
N CYS A 96 -28.64 -18.97 -4.81
CA CYS A 96 -28.34 -20.29 -4.25
C CYS A 96 -29.11 -20.56 -2.95
N ALA A 97 -29.31 -19.56 -2.08
CA ALA A 97 -30.08 -19.72 -0.86
C ALA A 97 -31.57 -19.99 -1.14
N VAL A 98 -32.16 -19.26 -2.09
CA VAL A 98 -33.57 -19.45 -2.51
C VAL A 98 -33.76 -20.84 -3.14
N THR A 99 -32.89 -21.22 -4.08
CA THR A 99 -32.96 -22.53 -4.74
C THR A 99 -32.66 -23.68 -3.78
N SER A 100 -31.82 -23.47 -2.76
CA SER A 100 -31.56 -24.47 -1.72
C SER A 100 -32.78 -24.77 -0.84
N GLY A 101 -33.78 -23.89 -0.80
CA GLY A 101 -35.07 -24.17 -0.17
C GLY A 101 -35.89 -25.21 -0.94
N PHE A 102 -35.65 -25.34 -2.25
CA PHE A 102 -36.35 -26.28 -3.13
C PHE A 102 -35.53 -27.54 -3.45
N HIS A 103 -34.20 -27.45 -3.49
CA HIS A 103 -33.28 -28.57 -3.77
C HIS A 103 -32.16 -28.62 -2.73
N THR A 104 -32.03 -29.75 -2.03
CA THR A 104 -30.94 -29.94 -1.06
C THR A 104 -29.59 -30.03 -1.80
N ARG A 105 -28.61 -29.18 -1.43
CA ARG A 105 -27.16 -29.20 -1.79
C ARG A 105 -26.58 -28.12 -2.74
N ILE A 106 -27.18 -26.96 -2.91
CA ILE A 106 -26.55 -25.87 -3.72
C ILE A 106 -25.73 -24.88 -2.86
N PHE A 107 -26.01 -24.78 -1.55
CA PHE A 107 -25.42 -23.73 -0.70
C PHE A 107 -24.00 -24.08 -0.17
N ARG A 108 -22.98 -23.45 -0.75
CA ARG A 108 -21.56 -23.56 -0.33
C ARG A 108 -21.22 -22.58 0.81
N ARG A 109 -20.28 -22.97 1.68
CA ARG A 109 -19.83 -22.16 2.86
C ARG A 109 -19.29 -20.78 2.50
N THR A 110 -18.74 -20.59 1.30
CA THR A 110 -18.27 -19.29 0.82
C THR A 110 -19.42 -18.30 0.63
N HIS A 111 -20.59 -18.77 0.16
CA HIS A 111 -21.79 -17.95 0.02
C HIS A 111 -22.33 -17.47 1.37
N PHE A 112 -22.17 -18.28 2.41
CA PHE A 112 -22.53 -17.90 3.77
C PHE A 112 -21.70 -16.73 4.30
N TYR A 113 -20.37 -16.79 4.14
CA TYR A 113 -19.49 -15.69 4.51
C TYR A 113 -19.80 -14.42 3.70
N ASP A 114 -20.01 -14.53 2.39
CA ASP A 114 -20.37 -13.40 1.54
C ASP A 114 -21.66 -12.70 2.02
N LEU A 115 -22.67 -13.47 2.46
CA LEU A 115 -23.91 -12.93 3.04
C LEU A 115 -23.66 -12.24 4.39
N MET A 116 -22.81 -12.79 5.26
CA MET A 116 -22.43 -12.14 6.52
C MET A 116 -21.75 -10.78 6.25
N VAL A 117 -20.82 -10.72 5.29
CA VAL A 117 -20.17 -9.46 4.90
C VAL A 117 -21.21 -8.49 4.31
N ALA A 118 -22.19 -8.96 3.54
CA ALA A 118 -23.29 -8.13 3.04
C ALA A 118 -24.07 -7.48 4.19
N VAL A 119 -24.39 -8.24 5.24
CA VAL A 119 -25.08 -7.70 6.43
C VAL A 119 -24.20 -6.70 7.17
N ILE A 120 -22.90 -6.97 7.35
CA ILE A 120 -21.96 -6.02 7.97
C ILE A 120 -21.92 -4.69 7.21
N MET A 121 -21.81 -4.76 5.88
CA MET A 121 -21.81 -3.57 5.01
C MET A 121 -23.13 -2.81 5.06
N ALA A 122 -24.26 -3.52 5.05
CA ALA A 122 -25.59 -2.92 5.14
C ALA A 122 -25.77 -2.18 6.47
N VAL A 123 -25.46 -2.84 7.60
CA VAL A 123 -25.53 -2.23 8.94
C VAL A 123 -24.62 -1.01 9.03
N GLY A 124 -23.36 -1.13 8.58
CA GLY A 124 -22.40 -0.02 8.56
C GLY A 124 -22.93 1.18 7.78
N THR A 125 -23.39 0.96 6.54
CA THR A 125 -23.91 2.03 5.66
C THR A 125 -25.18 2.67 6.24
N THR A 126 -26.09 1.87 6.82
CA THR A 126 -27.31 2.38 7.47
C THR A 126 -27.00 3.25 8.69
N VAL A 127 -26.07 2.81 9.56
CA VAL A 127 -25.65 3.62 10.72
C VAL A 127 -25.04 4.94 10.28
N LEU A 128 -24.16 4.92 9.27
CA LEU A 128 -23.62 6.15 8.68
C LEU A 128 -24.71 7.03 8.06
N GLY A 129 -25.78 6.43 7.53
CA GLY A 129 -26.97 7.11 7.02
C GLY A 129 -27.61 8.04 8.04
N TYR A 130 -27.70 7.59 9.31
CA TYR A 130 -28.29 8.36 10.40
C TYR A 130 -27.40 9.51 10.93
N VAL A 131 -26.11 9.54 10.56
CA VAL A 131 -25.21 10.62 10.97
C VAL A 131 -25.32 11.80 10.00
N ASP A 132 -25.78 12.94 10.53
CA ASP A 132 -25.91 14.18 9.77
C ASP A 132 -24.55 14.84 9.54
N MET A 133 -24.11 14.85 8.28
CA MET A 133 -22.83 15.47 7.88
C MET A 133 -22.73 16.94 8.31
N SER A 134 -23.80 17.73 8.16
CA SER A 134 -23.80 19.16 8.50
C SER A 134 -23.57 19.40 10.00
N ARG A 135 -24.16 18.57 10.87
CA ARG A 135 -23.96 18.69 12.33
C ARG A 135 -22.51 18.43 12.71
N VAL A 136 -21.93 17.36 12.16
CA VAL A 136 -20.52 17.02 12.38
C VAL A 136 -19.61 18.13 11.85
N TYR A 137 -19.89 18.65 10.65
CA TYR A 137 -19.15 19.75 10.04
C TYR A 137 -19.17 21.02 10.91
N HIS A 138 -20.34 21.47 11.36
CA HIS A 138 -20.46 22.66 12.20
C HIS A 138 -19.82 22.47 13.57
N ALA A 139 -19.93 21.26 14.16
CA ALA A 139 -19.29 20.95 15.43
C ALA A 139 -17.75 21.03 15.36
N ILE A 140 -17.16 20.53 14.27
CA ILE A 140 -15.71 20.57 14.03
C ILE A 140 -15.26 21.98 13.66
N ARG A 141 -15.98 22.67 12.77
CA ARG A 141 -15.67 24.04 12.34
C ARG A 141 -15.68 25.05 13.50
N GLY A 142 -16.52 24.82 14.51
CA GLY A 142 -16.59 25.68 15.70
C GLY A 142 -15.42 25.52 16.69
N GLN A 143 -14.49 24.59 16.45
CA GLN A 143 -13.34 24.37 17.32
C GLN A 143 -12.18 25.34 17.03
N ALA A 144 -11.34 25.57 18.04
CA ALA A 144 -10.09 26.31 17.86
C ALA A 144 -9.10 25.52 16.98
N MET A 145 -8.26 26.23 16.21
CA MET A 145 -7.27 25.62 15.30
C MET A 145 -6.37 24.59 15.97
N ILE A 146 -5.93 24.83 17.22
CA ILE A 146 -5.07 23.90 17.95
C ILE A 146 -5.81 22.58 18.30
N LYS A 147 -7.13 22.67 18.55
CA LYS A 147 -7.98 21.49 18.80
C LYS A 147 -8.23 20.72 17.50
N LEU A 148 -8.33 21.42 16.37
CA LEU A 148 -8.48 20.79 15.06
C LEU A 148 -7.21 20.01 14.67
N TYR A 149 -6.01 20.55 14.91
CA TYR A 149 -4.76 19.82 14.71
C TYR A 149 -4.71 18.53 15.54
N VAL A 150 -5.01 18.59 16.83
CA VAL A 150 -5.05 17.41 17.70
C VAL A 150 -6.08 16.40 17.19
N LEU A 151 -7.24 16.85 16.69
CA LEU A 151 -8.25 15.98 16.11
C LEU A 151 -7.73 15.22 14.89
N PHE A 152 -7.02 15.87 13.96
CA PHE A 152 -6.40 15.21 12.82
C PHE A 152 -5.42 14.12 13.25
N THR A 153 -4.50 14.45 14.16
CA THR A 153 -3.52 13.48 14.69
C THR A 153 -4.20 12.30 15.41
N MET A 154 -5.26 12.56 16.19
CA MET A 154 -5.99 11.50 16.88
C MET A 154 -6.72 10.58 15.90
N ILE A 155 -7.41 11.14 14.89
CA ILE A 155 -8.11 10.35 13.86
C ILE A 155 -7.11 9.46 13.12
N GLU A 156 -5.95 9.98 12.74
CA GLU A 156 -4.90 9.22 12.05
C GLU A 156 -4.37 8.06 12.92
N ILE A 157 -4.09 8.29 14.20
CA ILE A 157 -3.63 7.25 15.13
C ILE A 157 -4.69 6.15 15.27
N PHE A 158 -5.95 6.53 15.46
CA PHE A 158 -7.04 5.56 15.60
C PHE A 158 -7.32 4.79 14.30
N ASP A 159 -7.21 5.41 13.13
CA ASP A 159 -7.28 4.74 11.83
C ASP A 159 -6.19 3.66 11.70
N ARG A 160 -4.95 3.96 12.09
CA ARG A 160 -3.85 2.98 12.10
C ARG A 160 -4.11 1.83 13.09
N LEU A 161 -4.63 2.14 14.28
CA LEU A 161 -5.00 1.13 15.29
C LEU A 161 -6.14 0.22 14.80
N PHE A 162 -7.20 0.81 14.23
CA PHE A 162 -8.34 0.07 13.69
C PHE A 162 -8.00 -0.70 12.42
N SER A 163 -7.07 -0.21 11.60
CA SER A 163 -6.60 -0.95 10.43
C SER A 163 -5.86 -2.22 10.84
N SER A 164 -4.96 -2.13 11.84
CA SER A 164 -4.26 -3.30 12.39
C SER A 164 -5.23 -4.31 13.04
N PHE A 165 -6.06 -3.86 13.98
CA PHE A 165 -7.02 -4.72 14.68
C PHE A 165 -8.08 -5.33 13.74
N GLY A 166 -8.49 -4.58 12.72
CA GLY A 166 -9.52 -4.98 11.79
C GLY A 166 -9.19 -6.20 10.95
N GLN A 167 -7.93 -6.32 10.54
CA GLN A 167 -7.46 -7.47 9.77
C GLN A 167 -7.70 -8.76 10.56
N ASP A 168 -7.28 -8.77 11.83
CA ASP A 168 -7.44 -9.92 12.72
C ASP A 168 -8.93 -10.25 12.97
N VAL A 169 -9.77 -9.23 13.13
CA VAL A 169 -11.22 -9.42 13.34
C VAL A 169 -11.88 -10.07 12.11
N LEU A 170 -11.63 -9.54 10.91
CA LEU A 170 -12.24 -10.06 9.68
C LEU A 170 -11.68 -11.43 9.29
N ASP A 171 -10.40 -11.69 9.54
CA ASP A 171 -9.79 -13.00 9.31
C ASP A 171 -10.31 -14.04 10.29
N SER A 172 -10.48 -13.67 11.56
CA SER A 172 -11.10 -14.54 12.57
C SER A 172 -12.54 -14.91 12.19
N LEU A 173 -13.29 -13.94 11.64
CA LEU A 173 -14.63 -14.18 11.11
C LEU A 173 -14.61 -15.14 9.90
N TYR A 174 -13.74 -14.88 8.91
CA TYR A 174 -13.59 -15.72 7.72
C TYR A 174 -13.20 -17.15 8.10
N TYR A 175 -12.20 -17.31 8.97
CA TYR A 175 -11.73 -18.61 9.44
C TYR A 175 -12.83 -19.38 10.17
N THR A 176 -13.57 -18.70 11.06
CA THR A 176 -14.66 -19.32 11.81
C THR A 176 -15.80 -19.76 10.88
N ALA A 177 -16.18 -18.92 9.90
CA ALA A 177 -17.23 -19.22 8.93
C ALA A 177 -16.86 -20.40 8.00
N LYS A 178 -15.60 -20.49 7.55
CA LYS A 178 -15.14 -21.53 6.62
C LYS A 178 -14.94 -22.88 7.29
N TYR A 179 -14.24 -22.91 8.44
CA TYR A 179 -13.74 -24.15 9.04
C TYR A 179 -14.55 -24.65 10.26
N HIS A 180 -15.22 -23.76 11.00
CA HIS A 180 -15.95 -24.13 12.23
C HIS A 180 -17.43 -23.66 12.27
N PRO A 181 -18.25 -23.96 11.24
CA PRO A 181 -19.62 -23.45 11.15
C PRO A 181 -20.56 -23.97 12.25
N ARG A 182 -20.25 -25.12 12.87
CA ARG A 182 -21.09 -25.72 13.92
C ARG A 182 -20.97 -25.04 15.28
N ARG A 183 -19.95 -24.21 15.50
CA ARG A 183 -19.77 -23.47 16.76
C ARG A 183 -20.52 -22.14 16.69
N VAL A 184 -21.86 -22.22 16.75
CA VAL A 184 -22.77 -21.08 16.55
C VAL A 184 -22.45 -19.92 17.50
N THR A 185 -22.18 -20.17 18.79
CA THR A 185 -21.84 -19.12 19.76
C THR A 185 -20.57 -18.37 19.36
N ARG A 186 -19.51 -19.08 18.97
CA ARG A 186 -18.25 -18.46 18.53
C ARG A 186 -18.45 -17.65 17.24
N MET A 187 -19.24 -18.18 16.31
CA MET A 187 -19.57 -17.50 15.06
C MET A 187 -20.36 -16.21 15.31
N PHE A 188 -21.38 -16.27 16.18
CA PHE A 188 -22.18 -15.11 16.56
C PHE A 188 -21.33 -14.02 17.24
N LEU A 189 -20.42 -14.41 18.14
CA LEU A 189 -19.50 -13.48 18.79
C LEU A 189 -18.55 -12.84 17.76
N ALA A 190 -17.91 -13.65 16.91
CA ALA A 190 -17.02 -13.14 15.86
C ALA A 190 -17.75 -12.18 14.91
N PHE A 191 -18.98 -12.51 14.54
CA PHE A 191 -19.83 -11.67 13.70
C PHE A 191 -20.21 -10.36 14.37
N SER A 192 -20.60 -10.42 15.65
CA SER A 192 -20.94 -9.22 16.44
C SER A 192 -19.75 -8.28 16.58
N VAL A 193 -18.56 -8.82 16.88
CA VAL A 193 -17.32 -8.03 16.96
C VAL A 193 -17.00 -7.40 15.60
N ALA A 194 -17.17 -8.13 14.48
CA ALA A 194 -16.95 -7.59 13.15
C ALA A 194 -17.92 -6.46 12.79
N ILE A 195 -19.22 -6.56 13.15
CA ILE A 195 -20.19 -5.48 12.97
C ILE A 195 -19.76 -4.24 13.76
N VAL A 196 -19.49 -4.40 15.06
CA VAL A 196 -19.08 -3.26 15.92
C VAL A 196 -17.81 -2.61 15.37
N TYR A 197 -16.83 -3.41 14.98
CA TYR A 197 -15.59 -2.94 14.37
C TYR A 197 -15.85 -2.12 13.09
N VAL A 198 -16.58 -2.68 12.11
CA VAL A 198 -16.82 -2.00 10.84
C VAL A 198 -17.61 -0.71 11.06
N VAL A 199 -18.61 -0.71 11.95
CA VAL A 199 -19.37 0.51 12.28
C VAL A 199 -18.44 1.58 12.88
N LEU A 200 -17.66 1.25 13.91
CA LEU A 200 -16.76 2.20 14.56
C LEU A 200 -15.70 2.74 13.60
N HIS A 201 -15.09 1.88 12.81
CA HIS A 201 -14.07 2.30 11.85
C HIS A 201 -14.67 3.13 10.71
N SER A 202 -15.86 2.78 10.22
CA SER A 202 -16.56 3.58 9.19
C SER A 202 -16.93 4.97 9.71
N LEU A 203 -17.37 5.09 10.97
CA LEU A 203 -17.64 6.37 11.62
C LEU A 203 -16.37 7.23 11.75
N LEU A 204 -15.24 6.59 12.06
CA LEU A 204 -13.94 7.26 12.14
C LEU A 204 -13.50 7.78 10.77
N LEU A 205 -13.57 6.95 9.72
CA LEU A 205 -13.24 7.37 8.35
C LEU A 205 -14.21 8.45 7.84
N PHE A 206 -15.49 8.39 8.22
CA PHE A 206 -16.45 9.46 7.93
C PHE A 206 -16.06 10.77 8.64
N ALA A 207 -15.65 10.70 9.91
CA ALA A 207 -15.13 11.86 10.62
C ALA A 207 -13.87 12.42 9.94
N GLN A 208 -12.99 11.55 9.41
CA GLN A 208 -11.82 11.97 8.63
C GLN A 208 -12.22 12.76 7.38
N VAL A 209 -13.21 12.29 6.61
CA VAL A 209 -13.74 13.01 5.44
C VAL A 209 -14.26 14.39 5.82
N VAL A 210 -15.09 14.48 6.87
CA VAL A 210 -15.66 15.75 7.31
C VAL A 210 -14.58 16.70 7.84
N THR A 211 -13.61 16.17 8.58
CA THR A 211 -12.50 16.94 9.15
C THR A 211 -11.62 17.52 8.04
N LEU A 212 -11.29 16.73 7.01
CA LEU A 212 -10.56 17.22 5.84
C LEU A 212 -11.37 18.25 5.04
N ASN A 213 -12.68 18.04 4.88
CA ASN A 213 -13.55 19.02 4.21
C ASN A 213 -13.58 20.36 4.96
N VAL A 214 -13.69 20.35 6.30
CA VAL A 214 -13.61 21.57 7.13
C VAL A 214 -12.26 22.27 6.95
N ALA A 215 -11.16 21.51 6.94
CA ALA A 215 -9.83 22.09 6.77
C ALA A 215 -9.67 22.73 5.39
N VAL A 216 -10.13 22.07 4.33
CA VAL A 216 -10.06 22.60 2.95
C VAL A 216 -10.94 23.85 2.78
N ASN A 217 -12.12 23.89 3.43
CA ASN A 217 -12.99 25.06 3.42
C ASN A 217 -12.56 26.18 4.40
N SER A 218 -11.45 26.00 5.13
CA SER A 218 -10.91 27.02 6.03
C SER A 218 -10.02 28.02 5.27
N SER A 219 -9.59 29.09 5.93
CA SER A 219 -8.68 30.06 5.29
C SER A 219 -7.39 29.38 4.83
N ASN A 220 -6.85 29.77 3.66
CA ASN A 220 -5.62 29.19 3.11
C ASN A 220 -4.45 29.17 4.11
N THR A 221 -4.34 30.21 4.94
CA THR A 221 -3.34 30.29 6.02
C THR A 221 -3.52 29.22 7.10
N SER A 222 -4.76 28.90 7.44
CA SER A 222 -5.13 27.91 8.46
C SER A 222 -4.86 26.49 7.97
N LEU A 223 -5.24 26.20 6.71
CA LEU A 223 -4.98 24.92 6.06
C LEU A 223 -3.47 24.65 5.93
N LEU A 224 -2.70 25.63 5.44
CA LEU A 224 -1.25 25.51 5.30
C LEU A 224 -0.55 25.30 6.65
N THR A 225 -0.97 26.02 7.69
CA THR A 225 -0.43 25.82 9.05
C THR A 225 -0.70 24.41 9.57
N LEU A 226 -1.90 23.87 9.32
CA LEU A 226 -2.27 22.51 9.71
C LEU A 226 -1.41 21.46 8.99
N LEU A 227 -1.27 21.58 7.66
CA LEU A 227 -0.46 20.67 6.86
C LEU A 227 1.01 20.67 7.30
N ILE A 228 1.61 21.85 7.47
CA ILE A 228 3.01 21.95 7.91
C ILE A 228 3.17 21.31 9.29
N SER A 229 2.27 21.58 10.22
CA SER A 229 2.35 21.03 11.58
C SER A 229 2.21 19.50 11.58
N ASN A 230 1.26 18.95 10.82
CA ASN A 230 1.04 17.50 10.76
C ASN A 230 2.23 16.78 10.12
N ASN A 231 2.63 17.27 8.94
CA ASN A 231 3.70 16.65 8.15
C ASN A 231 5.05 16.74 8.85
N PHE A 232 5.30 17.82 9.61
CA PHE A 232 6.51 17.92 10.43
C PHE A 232 6.51 16.96 11.62
N ALA A 233 5.37 16.77 12.29
CA ALA A 233 5.24 15.80 13.37
C ALA A 233 5.50 14.38 12.88
N GLU A 234 4.95 14.05 11.70
CA GLU A 234 5.14 12.76 11.04
C GLU A 234 6.60 12.51 10.66
N LEU A 235 7.24 13.50 10.01
CA LEU A 235 8.65 13.46 9.62
C LEU A 235 9.54 13.27 10.85
N LYS A 236 9.31 14.03 11.93
CA LYS A 236 10.05 13.87 13.19
C LYS A 236 9.91 12.47 13.76
N SER A 237 8.72 11.89 13.72
CA SER A 237 8.43 10.59 14.35
C SER A 237 9.05 9.40 13.59
N SER A 238 9.34 9.56 12.30
CA SER A 238 9.84 8.51 11.41
C SER A 238 11.33 8.64 11.18
N VAL A 239 11.83 9.82 10.82
CA VAL A 239 13.18 10.01 10.28
C VAL A 239 14.32 9.65 11.25
N PHE A 240 14.13 9.86 12.56
CA PHE A 240 15.18 9.57 13.56
C PHE A 240 15.19 8.11 14.04
N LYS A 241 14.26 7.28 13.57
CA LYS A 241 14.20 5.87 13.93
C LYS A 241 15.11 5.04 13.03
N LYS A 242 15.71 4.01 13.64
CA LYS A 242 16.46 2.99 12.90
C LYS A 242 15.48 2.00 12.27
N PHE A 243 15.58 1.78 10.97
CA PHE A 243 14.74 0.86 10.22
C PHE A 243 15.57 -0.24 9.57
N GLU A 244 15.04 -1.45 9.65
CA GLU A 244 15.48 -2.58 8.83
C GLU A 244 14.66 -2.63 7.54
N GLU A 245 15.14 -3.38 6.54
CA GLU A 245 14.48 -3.50 5.23
C GLU A 245 13.00 -3.94 5.34
N GLN A 246 12.69 -4.85 6.27
CA GLN A 246 11.33 -5.36 6.49
C GLN A 246 10.41 -4.28 7.09
N ASN A 247 10.93 -3.50 8.04
CA ASN A 247 10.18 -2.41 8.68
C ASN A 247 9.94 -1.28 7.68
N LEU A 248 10.93 -0.98 6.82
CA LEU A 248 10.77 -0.01 5.74
C LEU A 248 9.70 -0.44 4.73
N PHE A 249 9.61 -1.74 4.43
CA PHE A 249 8.54 -2.26 3.57
C PHE A 249 7.15 -2.05 4.18
N GLN A 250 6.98 -2.34 5.47
CA GLN A 250 5.69 -2.13 6.16
C GLN A 250 5.28 -0.65 6.18
N ILE A 251 6.22 0.25 6.44
CA ILE A 251 5.97 1.70 6.40
C ILE A 251 5.57 2.12 4.99
N SER A 252 6.31 1.69 3.97
CA SER A 252 5.98 1.97 2.56
C SER A 252 4.58 1.47 2.19
N CYS A 253 4.16 0.30 2.70
CA CYS A 253 2.81 -0.23 2.49
C CYS A 253 1.73 0.62 3.18
N SER A 254 1.99 1.06 4.42
CA SER A 254 1.10 1.97 5.13
C SER A 254 0.93 3.29 4.38
N ASP A 255 2.02 3.88 3.88
CA ASP A 255 2.00 5.14 3.12
C ASP A 255 1.25 4.99 1.78
N ILE A 256 1.38 3.82 1.12
CA ILE A 256 0.55 3.49 -0.06
C ILE A 256 -0.95 3.53 0.26
N VAL A 257 -1.34 2.90 1.37
CA VAL A 257 -2.75 2.84 1.80
C VAL A 257 -3.23 4.22 2.23
N GLU A 258 -2.39 5.01 2.88
CA GLU A 258 -2.66 6.40 3.24
C GLU A 258 -2.92 7.27 2.00
N ARG A 259 -2.03 7.22 1.00
CA ARG A 259 -2.23 7.90 -0.29
C ARG A 259 -3.50 7.48 -1.01
N PHE A 260 -3.78 6.17 -1.04
CA PHE A 260 -5.00 5.65 -1.66
C PHE A 260 -6.26 6.15 -0.95
N LYS A 261 -6.27 6.14 0.39
CA LYS A 261 -7.38 6.69 1.19
C LYS A 261 -7.53 8.20 0.97
N LEU A 262 -6.43 8.95 0.98
CA LEU A 262 -6.43 10.39 0.75
C LEU A 262 -7.00 10.72 -0.64
N LEU A 263 -6.56 10.03 -1.69
CA LEU A 263 -7.11 10.16 -3.04
C LEU A 263 -8.62 9.87 -3.08
N THR A 264 -9.06 8.82 -2.39
CA THR A 264 -10.48 8.46 -2.31
C THR A 264 -11.29 9.55 -1.59
N ILE A 265 -10.80 10.04 -0.44
CA ILE A 265 -11.46 11.09 0.36
C ILE A 265 -11.53 12.40 -0.43
N ILE A 266 -10.43 12.81 -1.09
CA ILE A 266 -10.42 13.99 -1.96
C ILE A 266 -11.45 13.85 -3.07
N GLY A 267 -11.52 12.69 -3.73
CA GLY A 267 -12.53 12.41 -4.75
C GLY A 267 -13.97 12.56 -4.23
N LEU A 268 -14.25 12.09 -3.01
CA LEU A 268 -15.56 12.26 -2.36
C LEU A 268 -15.88 13.72 -2.01
N ILE A 269 -14.90 14.51 -1.57
CA ILE A 269 -15.07 15.93 -1.27
C ILE A 269 -15.38 16.70 -2.56
N LEU A 270 -14.62 16.45 -3.63
CA LEU A 270 -14.83 17.08 -4.94
C LEU A 270 -16.17 16.69 -5.58
N LEU A 271 -16.66 15.48 -5.32
CA LEU A 271 -17.99 15.05 -5.75
C LEU A 271 -19.11 15.87 -5.09
N GLN A 272 -18.90 16.38 -3.87
CA GLN A 272 -19.90 17.14 -3.11
C GLN A 272 -19.78 18.65 -3.24
N SER A 273 -18.59 19.14 -3.57
CA SER A 273 -18.32 20.56 -3.70
C SER A 273 -17.48 20.82 -4.94
N SER A 274 -18.08 21.52 -5.91
CA SER A 274 -17.44 21.89 -7.17
C SER A 274 -16.82 23.28 -7.15
N THR A 275 -16.51 23.84 -5.97
CA THR A 275 -15.91 25.18 -5.87
C THR A 275 -14.42 25.12 -6.19
N ALA A 276 -13.92 26.12 -6.91
CA ALA A 276 -12.51 26.20 -7.30
C ALA A 276 -11.57 26.25 -6.08
N ASP A 277 -12.00 26.90 -4.99
CA ASP A 277 -11.23 26.98 -3.75
C ASP A 277 -11.04 25.61 -3.09
N VAL A 278 -12.06 24.76 -3.11
CA VAL A 278 -11.98 23.38 -2.58
C VAL A 278 -11.08 22.52 -3.47
N ALA A 279 -11.15 22.68 -4.79
CA ALA A 279 -10.24 22.00 -5.71
C ALA A 279 -8.78 22.39 -5.49
N TRP A 280 -8.50 23.68 -5.29
CA TRP A 280 -7.16 24.15 -4.97
C TRP A 280 -6.67 23.65 -3.61
N GLY A 281 -7.50 23.74 -2.57
CA GLY A 281 -7.14 23.28 -1.23
C GLY A 281 -6.88 21.77 -1.17
N THR A 282 -7.72 20.95 -1.83
CA THR A 282 -7.49 19.50 -1.93
C THR A 282 -6.23 19.15 -2.74
N ALA A 283 -5.96 19.86 -3.84
CA ALA A 283 -4.72 19.69 -4.60
C ALA A 283 -3.48 20.01 -3.76
N MET A 284 -3.53 21.08 -2.95
CA MET A 284 -2.46 21.45 -2.03
C MET A 284 -2.21 20.35 -0.98
N VAL A 285 -3.27 19.79 -0.39
CA VAL A 285 -3.16 18.67 0.56
C VAL A 285 -2.48 17.47 -0.11
N TRP A 286 -2.92 17.10 -1.32
CA TRP A 286 -2.35 15.98 -2.05
C TRP A 286 -0.87 16.20 -2.38
N VAL A 287 -0.50 17.36 -2.92
CA VAL A 287 0.91 17.68 -3.22
C VAL A 287 1.78 17.69 -1.96
N ALA A 288 1.26 18.24 -0.85
CA ALA A 288 1.99 18.26 0.42
C ALA A 288 2.30 16.84 0.91
N GLU A 289 1.34 15.92 0.81
CA GLU A 289 1.53 14.51 1.14
C GLU A 289 2.64 13.87 0.30
N MET A 290 2.58 14.05 -1.03
CA MET A 290 3.59 13.47 -1.94
C MET A 290 5.00 13.96 -1.61
N LEU A 291 5.14 15.28 -1.37
CA LEU A 291 6.42 15.90 -1.03
C LEU A 291 6.99 15.38 0.29
N ILE A 292 6.12 15.21 1.30
CA ILE A 292 6.54 14.82 2.64
C ILE A 292 6.96 13.37 2.68
N ASP A 293 6.26 12.50 1.97
CA ASP A 293 6.69 11.12 1.77
C ASP A 293 8.03 11.02 1.06
N TRP A 294 8.25 11.78 -0.02
CA TRP A 294 9.53 11.78 -0.72
C TRP A 294 10.68 12.20 0.21
N ILE A 295 10.46 13.25 1.02
CA ILE A 295 11.42 13.70 2.02
C ILE A 295 11.63 12.64 3.10
N LYS A 296 10.55 12.07 3.64
CA LYS A 296 10.54 11.02 4.67
C LYS A 296 11.39 9.84 4.21
N HIS A 297 11.12 9.29 3.03
CA HIS A 297 11.85 8.15 2.48
C HIS A 297 13.30 8.48 2.10
N ALA A 298 13.59 9.70 1.62
CA ALA A 298 14.96 10.13 1.32
C ALA A 298 15.82 10.23 2.59
N PHE A 299 15.25 10.70 3.70
CA PHE A 299 15.96 10.74 4.98
C PHE A 299 16.06 9.37 5.66
N ILE A 300 15.02 8.55 5.60
CA ILE A 300 15.05 7.18 6.14
C ILE A 300 16.15 6.36 5.46
N THR A 301 16.21 6.39 4.13
CA THR A 301 17.23 5.66 3.36
C THR A 301 18.64 6.19 3.64
N LYS A 302 18.79 7.53 3.73
CA LYS A 302 20.07 8.17 4.08
C LYS A 302 20.58 7.78 5.47
N PHE A 303 19.76 7.87 6.52
CA PHE A 303 20.19 7.59 7.89
C PHE A 303 20.38 6.11 8.18
N ASN A 304 19.64 5.24 7.50
CA ASN A 304 19.76 3.79 7.65
C ASN A 304 20.72 3.14 6.64
N GLN A 305 21.33 3.92 5.75
CA GLN A 305 22.25 3.46 4.69
C GLN A 305 21.62 2.38 3.78
N ILE A 306 20.33 2.55 3.48
CA ILE A 306 19.58 1.62 2.64
C ILE A 306 19.66 2.09 1.19
N PRO A 307 20.09 1.25 0.24
CA PRO A 307 20.18 1.65 -1.17
C PRO A 307 18.78 1.86 -1.79
N PRO A 308 18.62 2.84 -2.70
CA PRO A 308 17.32 3.14 -3.32
C PRO A 308 16.80 2.00 -4.23
N THR A 309 17.65 1.04 -4.58
CA THR A 309 17.26 -0.19 -5.30
C THR A 309 16.38 -1.12 -4.47
N MET A 310 16.24 -0.87 -3.16
CA MET A 310 15.33 -1.63 -2.29
C MET A 310 13.86 -1.50 -2.67
N TYR A 311 13.41 -0.34 -3.13
CA TYR A 311 12.01 -0.16 -3.55
C TYR A 311 11.65 -1.05 -4.75
N SER A 312 12.62 -1.32 -5.64
CA SER A 312 12.48 -2.31 -6.72
C SER A 312 12.24 -3.73 -6.18
N LYS A 313 12.89 -4.11 -5.06
CA LYS A 313 12.62 -5.38 -4.37
C LYS A 313 11.22 -5.41 -3.75
N PHE A 314 10.73 -4.29 -3.21
CA PHE A 314 9.38 -4.19 -2.66
C PHE A 314 8.31 -4.39 -3.74
N ILE A 315 8.52 -3.82 -4.93
CA ILE A 315 7.67 -4.09 -6.10
C ILE A 315 7.67 -5.59 -6.42
N THR A 316 8.85 -6.25 -6.43
CA THR A 316 8.94 -7.71 -6.63
C THR A 316 8.07 -8.48 -5.65
N ILE A 317 8.12 -8.12 -4.36
CA ILE A 317 7.34 -8.79 -3.31
C ILE A 317 5.84 -8.67 -3.64
N LEU A 318 5.37 -7.46 -3.92
CA LEU A 318 3.96 -7.22 -4.26
C LEU A 318 3.52 -7.93 -5.55
N CYS A 319 4.36 -7.95 -6.60
CA CYS A 319 4.09 -8.72 -7.83
C CYS A 319 3.95 -10.22 -7.54
N ARG A 320 4.75 -10.77 -6.63
CA ARG A 320 4.68 -12.18 -6.23
C ARG A 320 3.42 -12.49 -5.43
N ASP A 321 2.98 -11.56 -4.58
CA ASP A 321 1.73 -11.71 -3.84
C ASP A 321 0.51 -11.62 -4.77
N LEU A 322 0.57 -10.79 -5.82
CA LEU A 322 -0.49 -10.66 -6.82
C LEU A 322 -0.64 -11.91 -7.70
N THR A 323 0.47 -12.50 -8.15
CA THR A 323 0.47 -13.65 -9.07
C THR A 323 0.15 -14.98 -8.39
N GLY A 324 0.11 -15.02 -7.05
CA GLY A 324 -0.33 -16.21 -6.33
C GLY A 324 0.60 -17.42 -6.50
N TRP A 325 1.90 -17.20 -6.74
CA TRP A 325 2.93 -18.18 -7.15
C TRP A 325 3.10 -19.46 -6.28
N LYS A 326 2.23 -19.69 -5.28
CA LYS A 326 2.29 -20.84 -4.38
C LYS A 326 0.95 -21.54 -4.06
N SER A 327 -0.20 -21.13 -4.62
CA SER A 327 -1.50 -21.75 -4.28
C SER A 327 -2.43 -21.84 -5.50
N GLU A 328 -2.86 -23.06 -5.86
CA GLU A 328 -3.76 -23.35 -7.00
C GLU A 328 -5.25 -23.02 -6.75
N ASP A 329 -5.58 -22.47 -5.58
CA ASP A 329 -6.96 -22.13 -5.23
C ASP A 329 -7.34 -20.73 -5.75
N THR A 330 -8.49 -20.67 -6.43
CA THR A 330 -9.26 -19.49 -6.88
C THR A 330 -8.57 -18.12 -6.81
N ILE A 331 -8.39 -17.47 -7.98
CA ILE A 331 -7.87 -16.09 -8.23
C ILE A 331 -8.27 -15.05 -7.16
N LEU A 332 -9.44 -15.23 -6.58
CA LEU A 332 -10.08 -14.37 -5.61
C LEU A 332 -9.35 -14.32 -4.25
N ASP A 333 -8.70 -15.39 -3.82
CA ASP A 333 -7.89 -15.39 -2.59
C ASP A 333 -6.63 -14.52 -2.72
N HIS A 334 -6.16 -14.24 -3.96
CA HIS A 334 -4.95 -13.45 -4.19
C HIS A 334 -5.16 -11.95 -3.97
N THR A 335 -6.23 -11.35 -4.52
CA THR A 335 -6.55 -9.93 -4.32
C THR A 335 -6.75 -9.62 -2.82
N HIS A 336 -7.43 -10.52 -2.09
CA HIS A 336 -7.61 -10.38 -0.65
C HIS A 336 -6.27 -10.47 0.12
N HIS A 337 -5.37 -11.36 -0.29
CA HIS A 337 -4.05 -11.49 0.31
C HIS A 337 -3.18 -10.24 0.09
N VAL A 338 -3.21 -9.64 -1.11
CA VAL A 338 -2.49 -8.39 -1.40
C VAL A 338 -3.03 -7.22 -0.57
N SER A 339 -4.36 -7.05 -0.52
CA SER A 339 -5.02 -6.03 0.32
C SER A 339 -4.61 -6.15 1.79
N LYS A 340 -4.54 -7.39 2.30
CA LYS A 340 -4.10 -7.67 3.67
C LYS A 340 -2.64 -7.27 3.88
N ARG A 341 -1.74 -7.65 2.98
CA ARG A 341 -0.32 -7.28 3.09
C ARG A 341 -0.10 -5.77 3.07
N LEU A 342 -0.90 -5.04 2.27
CA LEU A 342 -0.82 -3.58 2.20
C LEU A 342 -1.32 -2.89 3.47
N GLY A 343 -2.18 -3.52 4.27
CA GLY A 343 -2.84 -2.84 5.39
C GLY A 343 -4.23 -2.29 5.04
N LEU A 344 -4.76 -2.55 3.83
CA LEU A 344 -5.98 -1.91 3.35
C LEU A 344 -7.24 -2.59 3.90
N MET A 345 -8.00 -1.84 4.70
CA MET A 345 -9.34 -2.21 5.16
C MET A 345 -10.40 -1.64 4.23
N SER A 346 -10.81 -2.42 3.23
CA SER A 346 -11.72 -1.97 2.18
C SER A 346 -13.18 -1.83 2.62
N LEU A 347 -13.67 -2.66 3.54
CA LEU A 347 -15.08 -2.64 3.97
C LEU A 347 -15.49 -1.31 4.63
N PRO A 348 -14.78 -0.79 5.66
CA PRO A 348 -15.17 0.46 6.29
C PRO A 348 -15.11 1.66 5.33
N LEU A 349 -14.08 1.71 4.49
CA LEU A 349 -13.95 2.75 3.46
C LEU A 349 -15.08 2.67 2.44
N ALA A 350 -15.51 1.45 2.06
CA ALA A 350 -16.62 1.26 1.16
C ALA A 350 -17.95 1.71 1.77
N CYS A 351 -18.20 1.49 3.06
CA CYS A 351 -19.37 2.05 3.75
C CYS A 351 -19.44 3.58 3.64
N VAL A 352 -18.30 4.26 3.79
CA VAL A 352 -18.21 5.72 3.65
C VAL A 352 -18.50 6.16 2.22
N VAL A 353 -17.88 5.51 1.22
CA VAL A 353 -18.12 5.82 -0.20
C VAL A 353 -19.59 5.59 -0.55
N LEU A 354 -20.19 4.46 -0.14
CA LEU A 354 -21.61 4.17 -0.38
C LEU A 354 -22.52 5.24 0.24
N ARG A 355 -22.24 5.67 1.47
CA ARG A 355 -22.97 6.74 2.16
C ARG A 355 -22.88 8.09 1.44
N MET A 356 -21.71 8.42 0.92
CA MET A 356 -21.47 9.70 0.24
C MET A 356 -22.08 9.70 -1.16
N LEU A 357 -21.93 8.58 -1.89
CA LEU A 357 -22.51 8.40 -3.21
C LEU A 357 -24.04 8.33 -3.16
N SER A 358 -24.63 7.67 -2.16
CA SER A 358 -26.08 7.61 -2.01
C SER A 358 -26.70 9.00 -1.77
N LYS A 359 -26.00 9.86 -1.01
CA LYS A 359 -26.41 11.26 -0.85
C LYS A 359 -26.29 12.04 -2.16
N ALA A 360 -25.14 11.96 -2.83
CA ALA A 360 -24.91 12.65 -4.11
C ALA A 360 -25.93 12.22 -5.18
N LEU A 361 -26.33 10.94 -5.16
CA LEU A 361 -27.32 10.39 -6.09
C LEU A 361 -28.75 10.80 -5.73
N ALA A 362 -29.08 10.98 -4.45
CA ALA A 362 -30.37 11.51 -4.02
C ALA A 362 -30.55 12.99 -4.40
N ASP A 363 -29.46 13.76 -4.42
CA ASP A 363 -29.46 15.17 -4.85
C ASP A 363 -29.43 15.32 -6.39
N ALA A 364 -29.15 14.24 -7.13
CA ALA A 364 -29.14 14.26 -8.59
C ALA A 364 -30.56 14.19 -9.17
N PRO A 365 -30.87 14.89 -10.27
CA PRO A 365 -32.20 14.91 -10.89
C PRO A 365 -32.59 13.61 -11.62
N ILE A 366 -31.94 12.48 -11.30
CA ILE A 366 -32.14 11.20 -11.98
C ILE A 366 -33.20 10.41 -11.23
N GLU A 367 -34.36 10.19 -11.85
CA GLU A 367 -35.34 9.23 -11.34
C GLU A 367 -34.79 7.80 -11.48
N LEU A 368 -34.13 7.30 -10.44
CA LEU A 368 -33.54 5.95 -10.41
C LEU A 368 -34.54 4.82 -10.67
N THR A 369 -35.81 5.06 -10.39
CA THR A 369 -36.92 4.11 -10.60
C THR A 369 -37.43 4.09 -12.04
N SER A 370 -37.08 5.09 -12.85
CA SER A 370 -37.39 5.11 -14.28
C SER A 370 -36.61 4.02 -15.03
N LEU A 371 -37.16 3.48 -16.12
CA LEU A 371 -36.48 2.50 -16.97
C LEU A 371 -35.11 3.01 -17.45
N SER A 372 -35.03 4.29 -17.80
CA SER A 372 -33.78 4.98 -18.15
C SER A 372 -32.78 4.99 -16.99
N GLY A 373 -33.23 5.26 -15.76
CA GLY A 373 -32.37 5.26 -14.56
C GLY A 373 -31.78 3.89 -14.26
N ILE A 374 -32.60 2.84 -14.40
CA ILE A 374 -32.16 1.44 -14.25
C ILE A 374 -31.12 1.11 -15.33
N LEU A 375 -31.38 1.45 -16.60
CA LEU A 375 -30.44 1.18 -17.69
C LEU A 375 -29.09 1.89 -17.47
N ILE A 376 -29.11 3.17 -17.09
CA ILE A 376 -27.90 3.94 -16.79
C ILE A 376 -27.11 3.28 -15.65
N THR A 377 -27.79 2.83 -14.60
CA THR A 377 -27.14 2.17 -13.46
C THR A 377 -26.52 0.83 -13.84
N VAL A 378 -27.20 0.04 -14.66
CA VAL A 378 -26.66 -1.23 -15.19
C VAL A 378 -25.45 -0.97 -16.09
N VAL A 379 -25.53 -0.01 -17.01
CA VAL A 379 -24.40 0.36 -17.88
C VAL A 379 -23.22 0.85 -17.05
N PHE A 380 -23.45 1.73 -16.07
CA PHE A 380 -22.42 2.21 -15.16
C PHE A 380 -21.75 1.06 -14.40
N PHE A 381 -22.54 0.13 -13.86
CA PHE A 381 -22.02 -1.06 -13.18
C PHE A 381 -21.18 -1.93 -14.10
N MET A 382 -21.63 -2.16 -15.34
CA MET A 382 -20.87 -2.94 -16.34
C MET A 382 -19.56 -2.25 -16.74
N CYS A 383 -19.57 -0.93 -16.92
CA CYS A 383 -18.36 -0.14 -17.17
C CYS A 383 -17.39 -0.24 -16.00
N LEU A 384 -17.87 -0.16 -14.75
CA LEU A 384 -17.04 -0.27 -13.56
C LEU A 384 -16.44 -1.67 -13.42
N ALA A 385 -17.23 -2.72 -13.69
CA ALA A 385 -16.77 -4.10 -13.69
C ALA A 385 -15.72 -4.37 -14.79
N ALA A 386 -15.92 -3.81 -15.99
CA ALA A 386 -14.97 -3.88 -17.09
C ALA A 386 -13.67 -3.13 -16.76
N PHE A 387 -13.77 -1.93 -16.16
CA PHE A 387 -12.60 -1.18 -15.69
C PHE A 387 -11.80 -1.96 -14.64
N LYS A 388 -12.47 -2.57 -13.65
CA LYS A 388 -11.81 -3.47 -12.69
C LYS A 388 -11.12 -4.62 -13.44
N ALA A 389 -11.83 -5.35 -14.31
CA ALA A 389 -11.26 -6.48 -15.03
C ALA A 389 -10.01 -6.08 -15.84
N LEU A 390 -10.05 -4.94 -16.53
CA LEU A 390 -8.92 -4.39 -17.26
C LEU A 390 -7.76 -4.01 -16.33
N LEU A 391 -8.03 -3.33 -15.21
CA LEU A 391 -7.02 -2.95 -14.22
C LEU A 391 -6.31 -4.19 -13.67
N SER A 392 -7.08 -5.19 -13.26
CA SER A 392 -6.56 -6.47 -12.74
C SER A 392 -5.69 -7.19 -13.79
N LEU A 393 -6.12 -7.19 -15.06
CA LEU A 393 -5.36 -7.77 -16.16
C LEU A 393 -4.04 -7.01 -16.40
N VAL A 394 -4.08 -5.68 -16.45
CA VAL A 394 -2.88 -4.84 -16.64
C VAL A 394 -1.87 -5.06 -15.50
N LEU A 395 -2.34 -5.13 -14.26
CA LEU A 395 -1.49 -5.40 -13.08
C LEU A 395 -0.87 -6.80 -13.16
N MET A 396 -1.64 -7.81 -13.60
CA MET A 396 -1.15 -9.17 -13.79
C MET A 396 -0.09 -9.24 -14.90
N ILE A 397 -0.34 -8.60 -16.06
CA ILE A 397 0.61 -8.52 -17.16
C ILE A 397 1.89 -7.82 -16.71
N TYR A 398 1.79 -6.72 -15.97
CA TYR A 398 2.94 -6.01 -15.43
C TYR A 398 3.74 -6.91 -14.48
N ALA A 399 3.08 -7.63 -13.57
CA ALA A 399 3.74 -8.56 -12.65
C ALA A 399 4.48 -9.69 -13.37
N CYS A 400 3.88 -10.29 -14.41
CA CYS A 400 4.51 -11.32 -15.23
C CYS A 400 5.66 -10.79 -16.09
N LYS A 401 5.48 -9.64 -16.75
CA LYS A 401 6.49 -9.05 -17.65
C LYS A 401 7.69 -8.50 -16.90
N SER A 402 7.53 -8.15 -15.62
CA SER A 402 8.62 -7.56 -14.85
C SER A 402 9.86 -8.47 -14.71
N GLY A 403 9.82 -9.74 -15.16
CA GLY A 403 10.98 -10.65 -15.16
C GLY A 403 11.52 -10.97 -13.77
N ARG A 404 10.80 -10.51 -12.72
CA ARG A 404 11.15 -10.59 -11.31
C ARG A 404 10.67 -11.89 -10.65
N LEU A 405 9.97 -12.74 -11.42
CA LEU A 405 9.50 -14.07 -11.05
C LEU A 405 10.39 -15.19 -11.60
N ASP A 406 11.40 -14.88 -12.42
CA ASP A 406 12.33 -15.88 -12.92
C ASP A 406 13.22 -16.42 -11.80
N ASP A 407 13.03 -17.70 -11.50
CA ASP A 407 13.72 -18.48 -10.47
C ASP A 407 15.18 -18.82 -10.85
N THR A 408 15.76 -18.11 -11.82
CA THR A 408 17.12 -18.38 -12.36
C THR A 408 18.25 -17.80 -11.52
N ARG A 409 17.96 -17.16 -10.38
CA ARG A 409 19.03 -16.86 -9.41
C ARG A 409 19.55 -18.18 -8.82
N PRO A 410 20.85 -18.49 -8.92
CA PRO A 410 21.38 -19.71 -8.35
C PRO A 410 21.08 -19.74 -6.85
N LYS A 411 20.30 -20.73 -6.43
CA LYS A 411 20.08 -21.03 -5.01
C LYS A 411 21.45 -21.12 -4.35
N SER A 412 21.67 -20.38 -3.27
CA SER A 412 22.93 -20.49 -2.53
C SER A 412 23.19 -21.98 -2.21
N PRO A 413 24.44 -22.46 -2.23
CA PRO A 413 24.75 -23.86 -1.96
C PRO A 413 24.34 -24.32 -0.54
N ARG A 414 24.00 -23.38 0.36
CA ARG A 414 23.38 -23.67 1.67
C ARG A 414 21.89 -23.99 1.55
N SER A 415 21.15 -23.28 0.69
CA SER A 415 19.72 -23.54 0.46
C SER A 415 19.45 -24.84 -0.30
N ALA A 416 20.36 -25.25 -1.21
CA ALA A 416 20.28 -26.54 -1.88
C ALA A 416 20.49 -27.72 -0.91
N ARG A 417 21.53 -27.64 -0.05
CA ARG A 417 21.80 -28.65 0.98
C ARG A 417 20.69 -28.79 2.01
N HIS A 418 19.97 -27.71 2.33
CA HIS A 418 18.83 -27.78 3.25
C HIS A 418 17.64 -28.53 2.64
N LEU A 419 17.35 -28.34 1.34
CA LEU A 419 16.33 -29.12 0.63
C LEU A 419 16.71 -30.60 0.47
N GLU A 420 17.99 -30.90 0.21
CA GLU A 420 18.47 -32.30 0.18
C GLU A 420 18.36 -32.98 1.55
N SER A 421 18.64 -32.24 2.64
CA SER A 421 18.48 -32.78 4.00
C SER A 421 17.01 -33.09 4.33
N ILE A 422 16.05 -32.32 3.82
CA ILE A 422 14.62 -32.57 4.03
C ILE A 422 14.15 -33.81 3.24
N HIS A 423 14.76 -34.07 2.08
CA HIS A 423 14.45 -35.27 1.28
C HIS A 423 15.07 -36.57 1.83
N GLN A 424 16.14 -36.48 2.63
CA GLN A 424 16.76 -37.64 3.28
C GLN A 424 16.01 -38.20 4.50
N TYR A 425 15.02 -37.47 5.05
CA TYR A 425 14.23 -37.91 6.20
C TYR A 425 12.81 -38.38 5.86
N LYS A 426 12.57 -38.82 4.62
CA LYS A 426 11.38 -39.63 4.30
C LYS A 426 11.76 -41.11 4.24
N PHE A 427 11.66 -41.76 5.40
CA PHE A 427 11.34 -43.19 5.50
C PHE A 427 10.00 -43.31 6.22
#